data_AF-A0A7Y0SQH6-F1
#
_entry.id   AF-A0A7Y0SQH6-F1
#
_cell.length_a   1.000
_cell.length_b   1.000
_cell.length_c   1.000
_cell.angle_alpha   90.00
_cell.angle_beta   90.00
_cell.angle_gamma   90.00
#
_symmetry.space_group_name_H-M   'P 1'
#
loop_
_entity.id
_entity.type
_entity.pdbx_description
1 polymer ?
#
loop_
_entity_poly.entity_id
_entity_poly.type
_entity_poly.pdbx_seq_one_letter_code
_entity_poly.pdbx_strand_id
1 'polypeptide(L)'
;GSKSLEANDFSGNYIHYGVREFGMTAIMNGIALHGGFVPYGATFLMFMEYARNAMRMAALMKIQNIQVYTHDSIGLGEDGPTHQPVEQMASLRLTPNMNTWRPCDQVESAVAWKLAIERKDAPTALIFSRQNLAQQPRSAEQVADIAKGGYILKDSDGKPELILIATGSEVELAVKAAEQLTAEGKKVRVVSMPSTDAFDKQDAAYREAVLPSDVTARIAIEAGIADFWYKYVGFDGR
;
A
#
# COMPACT_ATOMS: atom_id res chain seq x y z
N GLY A 1 6.84 15.11 -19.64
CA GLY A 1 6.06 15.93 -18.71
C GLY A 1 4.59 15.86 -19.08
N SER A 2 3.70 16.19 -18.14
CA SER A 2 2.26 16.28 -18.37
C SER A 2 1.89 17.48 -19.23
N LYS A 3 0.89 17.32 -20.10
CA LYS A 3 0.28 18.38 -20.90
C LYS A 3 -1.23 18.35 -20.70
N SER A 4 -1.83 19.47 -20.31
CA SER A 4 -3.28 19.58 -20.11
C SER A 4 -4.05 19.23 -21.38
N LEU A 5 -5.20 18.58 -21.22
CA LEU A 5 -6.25 18.59 -22.24
C LEU A 5 -6.97 19.93 -22.19
N GLU A 6 -7.09 20.58 -23.35
CA GLU A 6 -7.75 21.88 -23.51
C GLU A 6 -8.97 21.73 -24.43
N ALA A 7 -9.94 22.64 -24.31
CA ALA A 7 -11.19 22.55 -25.08
C ALA A 7 -10.99 22.61 -26.62
N ASN A 8 -9.89 23.19 -27.07
CA ASN A 8 -9.49 23.32 -28.46
C ASN A 8 -8.26 22.48 -28.85
N ASP A 9 -7.68 21.72 -27.91
CA ASP A 9 -6.54 20.83 -28.14
C ASP A 9 -6.65 19.55 -27.26
N PHE A 10 -7.06 18.46 -27.90
CA PHE A 10 -7.21 17.15 -27.27
C PHE A 10 -5.95 16.27 -27.34
N SER A 11 -4.79 16.82 -27.76
CA SER A 11 -3.52 16.08 -27.85
C SER A 11 -2.75 15.95 -26.51
N GLY A 12 -3.28 16.58 -25.45
CA GLY A 12 -2.76 16.46 -24.08
C GLY A 12 -2.89 15.07 -23.48
N ASN A 13 -2.35 14.90 -22.27
CA ASN A 13 -2.34 13.64 -21.52
C ASN A 13 -2.65 13.83 -20.03
N TYR A 14 -3.21 14.98 -19.64
CA TYR A 14 -3.53 15.32 -18.26
C TYR A 14 -4.91 15.99 -18.16
N ILE A 15 -5.72 15.56 -17.19
CA ILE A 15 -7.08 16.04 -16.98
C ILE A 15 -7.16 16.78 -15.66
N HIS A 16 -7.59 18.05 -15.71
CA HIS A 16 -7.95 18.82 -14.52
C HIS A 16 -9.41 18.53 -14.13
N TYR A 17 -9.61 17.53 -13.27
CA TYR A 17 -10.96 17.12 -12.84
C TYR A 17 -11.66 18.15 -11.94
N GLY A 18 -10.90 19.00 -11.25
CA GLY A 18 -11.39 19.82 -10.13
C GLY A 18 -11.73 18.98 -8.90
N VAL A 19 -12.44 19.57 -7.93
CA VAL A 19 -12.86 18.90 -6.68
C VAL A 19 -14.06 17.98 -6.95
N ARG A 20 -13.78 16.83 -7.58
CA ARG A 20 -14.79 15.92 -8.14
C ARG A 20 -14.35 14.46 -8.06
N GLU A 21 -13.95 13.98 -6.90
CA GLU A 21 -13.32 12.66 -6.69
C GLU A 21 -14.17 11.50 -7.25
N PHE A 22 -15.48 11.51 -6.98
CA PHE A 22 -16.36 10.48 -7.51
C PHE A 22 -16.45 10.55 -9.04
N GLY A 23 -16.67 11.75 -9.59
CA GLY A 23 -16.72 11.99 -11.03
C GLY A 23 -15.42 11.59 -11.72
N MET A 24 -14.28 12.02 -11.20
CA MET A 24 -12.94 11.63 -11.65
C MET A 24 -12.81 10.12 -11.76
N THR A 25 -13.12 9.41 -10.67
CA THR A 25 -12.92 7.96 -10.60
C THR A 25 -13.86 7.21 -11.55
N ALA A 26 -15.12 7.65 -11.67
CA ALA A 26 -16.07 7.06 -12.61
C ALA A 26 -15.70 7.36 -14.08
N ILE A 27 -15.20 8.57 -14.38
CA ILE A 27 -14.68 8.93 -15.71
C ILE A 27 -13.47 8.06 -16.06
N MET A 28 -12.54 7.88 -15.12
CA MET A 28 -11.40 6.98 -15.31
C MET A 28 -11.83 5.55 -15.62
N ASN A 29 -12.91 5.05 -14.99
CA ASN A 29 -13.46 3.75 -15.34
C ASN A 29 -13.92 3.71 -16.81
N GLY A 30 -14.58 4.77 -17.28
CA GLY A 30 -14.94 4.93 -18.69
C GLY A 30 -13.73 4.97 -19.63
N ILE A 31 -12.68 5.69 -19.27
CA ILE A 31 -11.41 5.75 -20.03
C ILE A 31 -10.79 4.36 -20.15
N ALA A 32 -10.73 3.60 -19.04
CA ALA A 32 -10.20 2.24 -19.04
C ALA A 32 -11.03 1.29 -19.92
N LEU A 33 -12.37 1.38 -19.84
CA LEU A 33 -13.30 0.58 -20.64
C LEU A 33 -13.23 0.92 -22.13
N HIS A 34 -13.02 2.19 -22.48
CA HIS A 34 -12.85 2.61 -23.87
C HIS A 34 -11.58 2.01 -24.49
N GLY A 35 -10.51 1.87 -23.70
CA GLY A 35 -9.22 1.39 -24.17
C GLY A 35 -8.37 2.47 -24.85
N GLY A 36 -7.08 2.17 -25.03
CA GLY A 36 -6.09 3.08 -25.61
C GLY A 36 -5.29 3.91 -24.57
N PHE A 37 -5.72 3.95 -23.32
CA PHE A 37 -5.08 4.72 -22.25
C PHE A 37 -4.93 3.90 -20.97
N VAL A 38 -3.95 4.28 -20.15
CA VAL A 38 -3.79 3.81 -18.76
C VAL A 38 -4.12 4.98 -17.83
N PRO A 39 -5.36 5.05 -17.29
CA PRO A 39 -5.76 6.20 -16.50
C PRO A 39 -5.18 6.14 -15.08
N TYR A 40 -4.69 7.28 -14.61
CA TYR A 40 -4.45 7.52 -13.18
C TYR A 40 -5.17 8.79 -12.71
N GLY A 41 -5.52 8.81 -11.44
CA GLY A 41 -6.17 9.92 -10.75
C GLY A 41 -5.54 10.12 -9.37
N ALA A 42 -5.71 11.30 -8.78
CA ALA A 42 -5.10 11.62 -7.51
C ALA A 42 -6.01 12.46 -6.61
N THR A 43 -6.02 12.15 -5.32
CA THR A 43 -6.63 12.94 -4.24
C THR A 43 -5.99 12.54 -2.90
N PHE A 44 -6.43 13.12 -1.78
CA PHE A 44 -6.02 12.65 -0.45
C PHE A 44 -6.69 11.31 -0.13
N LEU A 45 -6.01 10.45 0.63
CA LEU A 45 -6.57 9.14 1.00
C LEU A 45 -7.92 9.28 1.69
N MET A 46 -8.11 10.27 2.55
CA MET A 46 -9.41 10.53 3.19
C MET A 46 -10.55 10.64 2.16
N PHE A 47 -10.31 11.32 1.04
CA PHE A 47 -11.34 11.56 0.03
C PHE A 47 -11.56 10.39 -0.92
N MET A 48 -10.88 9.25 -0.72
CA MET A 48 -11.30 7.97 -1.32
C MET A 48 -12.76 7.65 -0.97
N GLU A 49 -13.25 8.14 0.17
CA GLU A 49 -14.62 7.90 0.62
C GLU A 49 -15.65 8.51 -0.33
N TYR A 50 -15.36 9.70 -0.89
CA TYR A 50 -16.18 10.33 -1.91
C TYR A 50 -16.26 9.48 -3.19
N ALA A 51 -15.19 8.75 -3.52
CA ALA A 51 -15.09 7.94 -4.72
C ALA A 51 -15.29 6.43 -4.49
N ARG A 52 -15.69 6.03 -3.28
CA ARG A 52 -15.59 4.64 -2.82
C ARG A 52 -16.30 3.64 -3.73
N ASN A 53 -17.51 4.01 -4.17
CA ASN A 53 -18.31 3.14 -5.04
C ASN A 53 -17.72 3.03 -6.45
N ALA A 54 -17.16 4.11 -7.02
CA ALA A 54 -16.48 4.03 -8.32
C ALA A 54 -15.25 3.12 -8.27
N MET A 55 -14.49 3.12 -7.16
CA MET A 55 -13.39 2.17 -6.95
C MET A 55 -13.87 0.72 -6.83
N ARG A 56 -15.00 0.50 -6.12
CA ARG A 56 -15.63 -0.82 -6.07
C ARG A 56 -16.07 -1.28 -7.46
N MET A 57 -16.62 -0.38 -8.27
CA MET A 57 -17.01 -0.69 -9.65
C MET A 57 -15.79 -1.01 -10.52
N ALA A 58 -14.67 -0.31 -10.37
CA ALA A 58 -13.43 -0.65 -11.07
C ALA A 58 -12.97 -2.07 -10.76
N ALA A 59 -13.00 -2.45 -9.48
CA ALA A 59 -12.63 -3.79 -9.02
C ALA A 59 -13.59 -4.87 -9.54
N LEU A 60 -14.90 -4.59 -9.52
CA LEU A 60 -15.93 -5.48 -10.04
C LEU A 60 -15.82 -5.70 -11.55
N MET A 61 -15.57 -4.64 -12.32
CA MET A 61 -15.46 -4.67 -13.78
C MET A 61 -14.12 -5.21 -14.27
N LYS A 62 -13.17 -5.46 -13.36
CA LYS A 62 -11.82 -5.95 -13.67
C LYS A 62 -11.04 -5.04 -14.63
N ILE A 63 -11.10 -3.74 -14.37
CA ILE A 63 -10.46 -2.72 -15.22
C ILE A 63 -9.27 -2.07 -14.53
N GLN A 64 -8.29 -1.64 -15.34
CA GLN A 64 -7.14 -0.89 -14.88
C GLN A 64 -7.54 0.56 -14.54
N ASN A 65 -7.58 0.86 -13.25
CA ASN A 65 -7.75 2.20 -12.70
C ASN A 65 -6.70 2.39 -11.60
N ILE A 66 -5.74 3.31 -11.80
CA ILE A 66 -4.66 3.56 -10.86
C ILE A 66 -4.99 4.82 -10.05
N GLN A 67 -5.25 4.65 -8.75
CA GLN A 67 -5.48 5.78 -7.86
C GLN A 67 -4.27 6.09 -7.01
N VAL A 68 -3.85 7.35 -7.06
CA VAL A 68 -2.78 7.92 -6.25
C VAL A 68 -3.42 8.63 -5.06
N TYR A 69 -3.45 7.96 -3.92
CA TYR A 69 -3.91 8.53 -2.66
C TYR A 69 -2.71 9.00 -1.84
N THR A 70 -2.63 10.30 -1.57
CA THR A 70 -1.56 10.88 -0.74
C THR A 70 -2.08 11.24 0.66
N HIS A 71 -1.20 11.71 1.55
CA HIS A 71 -1.57 12.13 2.90
C HIS A 71 -2.25 10.96 3.65
N ASP A 72 -1.52 9.86 3.76
CA ASP A 72 -2.06 8.54 4.11
C ASP A 72 -2.42 8.32 5.58
N SER A 73 -2.06 9.24 6.47
CA SER A 73 -2.09 8.99 7.91
C SER A 73 -2.15 10.30 8.72
N ILE A 74 -2.15 10.16 10.05
CA ILE A 74 -1.93 11.28 10.99
C ILE A 74 -0.63 12.06 10.73
N GLY A 75 0.32 11.49 9.97
CA GLY A 75 1.55 12.18 9.55
C GLY A 75 1.31 13.44 8.72
N LEU A 76 0.10 13.67 8.22
CA LEU A 76 -0.24 14.93 7.56
C LEU A 76 -0.29 16.14 8.50
N GLY A 77 -0.47 15.96 9.81
CA GLY A 77 -0.40 17.04 10.80
C GLY A 77 -1.66 17.90 10.88
N GLU A 78 -1.51 19.19 10.62
CA GLU A 78 -2.35 20.27 11.13
C GLU A 78 -3.79 20.35 10.57
N ASP A 79 -4.08 19.72 9.42
CA ASP A 79 -5.44 19.71 8.85
C ASP A 79 -6.42 18.90 9.72
N GLY A 80 -5.90 18.06 10.62
CA GLY A 80 -6.67 17.45 11.69
C GLY A 80 -7.57 16.28 11.27
N PRO A 81 -8.48 15.85 12.15
CA PRO A 81 -9.13 14.54 12.07
C PRO A 81 -10.05 14.36 10.87
N THR A 82 -10.51 15.45 10.24
CA THR A 82 -11.33 15.38 9.03
C THR A 82 -10.52 15.03 7.78
N HIS A 83 -9.19 15.10 7.85
CA HIS A 83 -8.26 14.81 6.76
C HIS A 83 -7.39 13.59 7.03
N GLN A 84 -7.20 13.23 8.31
CA GLN A 84 -6.29 12.17 8.75
C GLN A 84 -6.93 10.79 8.59
N PRO A 85 -6.48 9.96 7.63
CA PRO A 85 -7.01 8.63 7.44
C PRO A 85 -6.70 7.72 8.62
N VAL A 86 -7.63 6.81 8.93
CA VAL A 86 -7.48 5.77 9.95
C VAL A 86 -7.94 4.42 9.39
N GLU A 87 -9.17 4.33 8.90
CA GLU A 87 -9.83 3.09 8.46
C GLU A 87 -9.84 2.88 6.93
N GLN A 88 -9.46 3.89 6.16
CA GLN A 88 -9.60 3.90 4.70
C GLN A 88 -8.75 2.80 4.05
N MET A 89 -7.55 2.53 4.56
CA MET A 89 -6.72 1.42 4.06
C MET A 89 -7.37 0.06 4.30
N ALA A 90 -7.92 -0.18 5.49
CA ALA A 90 -8.65 -1.42 5.77
C ALA A 90 -9.86 -1.59 4.83
N SER A 91 -10.59 -0.50 4.58
CA SER A 91 -11.70 -0.49 3.63
C SER A 91 -11.25 -0.89 2.21
N LEU A 92 -10.14 -0.35 1.71
CA LEU A 92 -9.58 -0.73 0.40
C LEU A 92 -9.14 -2.20 0.38
N ARG A 93 -8.36 -2.64 1.37
CA ARG A 93 -7.84 -4.01 1.47
C ARG A 93 -8.93 -5.07 1.56
N LEU A 94 -10.06 -4.76 2.20
CA LEU A 94 -11.21 -5.65 2.31
C LEU A 94 -12.09 -5.67 1.04
N THR A 95 -11.78 -4.85 0.02
CA THR A 95 -12.52 -4.85 -1.24
C THR A 95 -12.02 -5.97 -2.15
N PRO A 96 -12.88 -6.93 -2.56
CA PRO A 96 -12.46 -7.98 -3.48
C PRO A 96 -11.88 -7.42 -4.78
N ASN A 97 -10.82 -8.06 -5.27
CA ASN A 97 -10.08 -7.69 -6.49
C ASN A 97 -9.37 -6.31 -6.45
N MET A 98 -9.34 -5.59 -5.32
CA MET A 98 -8.53 -4.38 -5.14
C MET A 98 -7.07 -4.75 -4.88
N ASN A 99 -6.11 -4.06 -5.50
CA ASN A 99 -4.72 -4.06 -4.98
C ASN A 99 -4.49 -2.76 -4.21
N THR A 100 -3.91 -2.86 -3.02
CA THR A 100 -3.57 -1.71 -2.18
C THR A 100 -2.09 -1.76 -1.83
N TRP A 101 -1.34 -0.74 -2.23
CA TRP A 101 0.10 -0.64 -1.98
C TRP A 101 0.39 0.55 -1.08
N ARG A 102 0.99 0.31 0.09
CA ARG A 102 1.49 1.34 1.01
C ARG A 102 3.02 1.21 1.15
N PRO A 103 3.78 1.73 0.16
CA PRO A 103 5.23 1.59 0.11
C PRO A 103 5.94 2.37 1.22
N CYS A 104 7.02 1.81 1.75
CA CYS A 104 7.78 2.41 2.84
C CYS A 104 8.87 3.39 2.41
N ASP A 105 9.24 3.41 1.13
CA ASP A 105 10.24 4.31 0.57
C ASP A 105 10.09 4.42 -0.96
N GLN A 106 11.04 5.12 -1.59
CA GLN A 106 11.04 5.33 -3.04
C GLN A 106 11.21 4.05 -3.88
N VAL A 107 11.88 3.01 -3.34
CA VAL A 107 12.09 1.75 -4.06
C VAL A 107 10.79 0.96 -4.10
N GLU A 108 10.12 0.82 -2.95
CA GLU A 108 8.80 0.19 -2.91
C GLU A 108 7.77 0.98 -3.73
N SER A 109 7.87 2.32 -3.71
CA SER A 109 7.00 3.19 -4.52
C SER A 109 7.15 2.93 -6.01
N ALA A 110 8.39 2.77 -6.50
CA ALA A 110 8.66 2.44 -7.89
C ALA A 110 8.14 1.05 -8.28
N VAL A 111 8.32 0.05 -7.41
CA VAL A 111 7.79 -1.31 -7.63
C VAL A 111 6.26 -1.30 -7.64
N ALA A 112 5.60 -0.59 -6.71
CA ALA A 112 4.15 -0.47 -6.66
C ALA A 112 3.58 0.17 -7.95
N TRP A 113 4.22 1.23 -8.46
CA TRP A 113 3.86 1.84 -9.74
C TRP A 113 4.03 0.88 -10.92
N LYS A 114 5.16 0.17 -11.00
CA LYS A 114 5.40 -0.85 -12.04
C LYS A 114 4.26 -1.87 -12.05
N LEU A 115 3.92 -2.42 -10.88
CA LEU A 115 2.87 -3.43 -10.76
C LEU A 115 1.47 -2.87 -11.04
N ALA A 116 1.20 -1.62 -10.70
CA ALA A 116 -0.05 -0.94 -11.05
C ALA A 116 -0.25 -0.81 -12.57
N ILE A 117 0.84 -0.51 -13.30
CA ILE A 117 0.84 -0.40 -14.76
C ILE A 117 0.75 -1.78 -15.44
N GLU A 118 1.39 -2.80 -14.88
CA GLU A 118 1.35 -4.17 -15.41
C GLU A 118 0.00 -4.86 -15.17
N ARG A 119 -0.71 -4.48 -14.10
CA ARG A 119 -2.00 -5.08 -13.74
C ARG A 119 -3.16 -4.49 -14.56
N LYS A 120 -3.68 -5.29 -15.48
CA LYS A 120 -4.78 -4.89 -16.38
C LYS A 120 -6.17 -5.34 -15.94
N ASP A 121 -6.25 -6.27 -15.00
CA ASP A 121 -7.47 -6.97 -14.62
C ASP A 121 -8.10 -6.47 -13.30
N ALA A 122 -7.58 -5.36 -12.74
CA ALA A 122 -8.18 -4.69 -11.60
C ALA A 122 -7.53 -3.34 -11.27
N PRO A 123 -8.19 -2.54 -10.41
CA PRO A 123 -7.65 -1.27 -9.94
C PRO A 123 -6.51 -1.47 -8.93
N THR A 124 -5.67 -0.45 -8.85
CA THR A 124 -4.60 -0.35 -7.85
C THR A 124 -4.71 0.98 -7.12
N ALA A 125 -4.76 0.93 -5.79
CA ALA A 125 -4.63 2.09 -4.92
C ALA A 125 -3.18 2.18 -4.42
N LEU A 126 -2.51 3.28 -4.73
CA LEU A 126 -1.18 3.63 -4.26
C LEU A 126 -1.32 4.62 -3.10
N ILE A 127 -0.80 4.28 -1.93
CA ILE A 127 -0.99 5.01 -0.68
C ILE A 127 0.34 5.66 -0.28
N PHE A 128 0.42 6.98 -0.35
CA PHE A 128 1.66 7.74 -0.18
C PHE A 128 1.61 8.71 1.00
N SER A 129 2.74 8.83 1.68
CA SER A 129 2.94 9.76 2.79
C SER A 129 2.95 11.22 2.33
N ARG A 130 2.70 12.13 3.27
CA ARG A 130 3.01 13.57 3.09
C ARG A 130 4.49 13.84 3.40
N GLN A 131 4.97 13.21 4.46
CA GLN A 131 6.31 13.36 5.03
C GLN A 131 7.35 12.51 4.29
N ASN A 132 8.61 12.92 4.42
CA ASN A 132 9.76 12.16 3.92
C ASN A 132 9.88 10.81 4.63
N LEU A 133 10.27 9.77 3.89
CA LEU A 133 10.52 8.43 4.40
C LEU A 133 11.98 8.03 4.17
N ALA A 134 12.60 7.37 5.15
CA ALA A 134 13.95 6.84 5.01
C ALA A 134 13.97 5.62 4.07
N GLN A 135 14.89 5.63 3.11
CA GLN A 135 15.14 4.46 2.27
C GLN A 135 15.76 3.32 3.08
N GLN A 136 15.20 2.12 2.94
CA GLN A 136 15.70 0.93 3.62
C GLN A 136 16.82 0.25 2.79
N PRO A 137 17.88 -0.25 3.45
CA PRO A 137 18.89 -1.07 2.77
C PRO A 137 18.27 -2.42 2.36
N ARG A 138 18.60 -2.88 1.15
CA ARG A 138 18.10 -4.14 0.59
C ARG A 138 19.15 -4.86 -0.25
N SER A 139 19.13 -6.18 -0.23
CA SER A 139 19.80 -7.00 -1.26
C SER A 139 19.00 -7.00 -2.56
N ALA A 140 19.58 -7.55 -3.63
CA ALA A 140 18.89 -7.68 -4.92
C ALA A 140 17.66 -8.60 -4.82
N GLU A 141 17.75 -9.67 -4.03
CA GLU A 141 16.66 -10.59 -3.76
C GLU A 141 15.52 -9.89 -3.01
N GLN A 142 15.85 -9.08 -1.99
CA GLN A 142 14.84 -8.32 -1.26
C GLN A 142 14.14 -7.28 -2.14
N VAL A 143 14.85 -6.64 -3.07
CA VAL A 143 14.23 -5.74 -4.06
C VAL A 143 13.25 -6.49 -4.95
N ALA A 144 13.59 -7.71 -5.39
CA ALA A 144 12.69 -8.54 -6.19
C ALA A 144 11.45 -8.99 -5.38
N ASP A 145 11.65 -9.29 -4.09
CA ASP A 145 10.60 -9.76 -3.20
C ASP A 145 9.58 -8.68 -2.81
N ILE A 146 9.85 -7.38 -3.03
CA ILE A 146 8.84 -6.31 -2.87
C ILE A 146 7.57 -6.63 -3.67
N ALA A 147 7.73 -7.20 -4.88
CA ALA A 147 6.61 -7.53 -5.76
C ALA A 147 5.71 -8.66 -5.21
N LYS A 148 6.20 -9.42 -4.23
CA LYS A 148 5.44 -10.46 -3.53
C LYS A 148 4.54 -9.89 -2.43
N GLY A 149 4.53 -8.56 -2.23
CA GLY A 149 3.60 -7.86 -1.35
C GLY A 149 3.96 -7.85 0.13
N GLY A 150 4.73 -8.84 0.59
CA GLY A 150 5.27 -8.90 1.94
C GLY A 150 6.54 -9.74 1.97
N TYR A 151 7.61 -9.21 2.57
CA TYR A 151 8.93 -9.84 2.54
C TYR A 151 9.76 -9.51 3.78
N ILE A 152 10.76 -10.34 4.05
CA ILE A 152 11.69 -10.15 5.16
C ILE A 152 12.67 -9.03 4.81
N LEU A 153 12.54 -7.89 5.49
CA LEU A 153 13.44 -6.75 5.32
C LEU A 153 14.69 -6.88 6.22
N LYS A 154 14.48 -7.35 7.45
CA LYS A 154 15.54 -7.63 8.42
C LYS A 154 15.20 -8.95 9.13
N ASP A 155 16.21 -9.77 9.38
CA ASP A 155 16.02 -11.07 10.01
C ASP A 155 16.92 -11.25 11.23
N SER A 156 16.63 -12.28 12.02
CA SER A 156 17.45 -12.74 13.13
C SER A 156 18.33 -13.93 12.74
N ASP A 157 19.37 -14.19 13.53
CA ASP A 157 20.15 -15.42 13.40
C ASP A 157 19.33 -16.64 13.88
N GLY A 158 18.85 -17.42 12.91
CA GLY A 158 17.96 -18.55 13.14
C GLY A 158 16.51 -18.13 13.36
N LYS A 159 15.71 -18.98 14.01
CA LYS A 159 14.28 -18.75 14.19
C LYS A 159 14.01 -17.49 15.03
N PRO A 160 13.16 -16.54 14.56
CA PRO A 160 12.81 -15.35 15.32
C PRO A 160 11.93 -15.69 16.53
N GLU A 161 12.14 -14.95 17.61
CA GLU A 161 11.29 -14.94 18.81
C GLU A 161 10.15 -13.91 18.69
N LEU A 162 10.32 -12.91 17.84
CA LEU A 162 9.38 -11.82 17.60
C LEU A 162 9.41 -11.41 16.13
N ILE A 163 8.23 -11.18 15.54
CA ILE A 163 8.09 -10.63 14.19
C ILE A 163 7.38 -9.29 14.26
N LEU A 164 8.03 -8.23 13.77
CA LEU A 164 7.42 -6.93 13.54
C LEU A 164 6.92 -6.87 12.10
N ILE A 165 5.64 -6.60 11.91
CA ILE A 165 5.01 -6.47 10.58
C ILE A 165 4.63 -5.00 10.41
N ALA A 166 5.21 -4.34 9.41
CA ALA A 166 5.01 -2.91 9.22
C ALA A 166 4.74 -2.56 7.75
N THR A 167 4.11 -1.40 7.55
CA THR A 167 3.80 -0.86 6.22
C THR A 167 4.17 0.62 6.17
N GLY A 168 4.40 1.15 4.96
CA GLY A 168 4.55 2.58 4.77
C GLY A 168 5.58 3.24 5.70
N SER A 169 5.20 4.38 6.27
CA SER A 169 6.04 5.17 7.17
C SER A 169 6.49 4.44 8.43
N GLU A 170 5.78 3.39 8.85
CA GLU A 170 6.07 2.69 10.10
C GLU A 170 7.18 1.65 9.97
N VAL A 171 7.65 1.33 8.76
CA VAL A 171 8.77 0.40 8.56
C VAL A 171 10.05 0.94 9.19
N GLU A 172 10.31 2.25 9.09
CA GLU A 172 11.48 2.86 9.77
C GLU A 172 11.39 2.69 11.29
N LEU A 173 10.20 2.85 11.87
CA LEU A 173 9.96 2.64 13.30
C LEU A 173 10.18 1.18 13.69
N ALA A 174 9.69 0.24 12.90
CA ALA A 174 9.88 -1.19 13.12
C ALA A 174 11.36 -1.59 13.08
N VAL A 175 12.12 -1.06 12.12
CA VAL A 175 13.57 -1.32 12.01
C VAL A 175 14.32 -0.79 13.23
N LYS A 176 14.03 0.43 13.69
CA LYS A 176 14.65 1.00 14.90
C LYS A 176 14.30 0.20 16.16
N ALA A 177 13.05 -0.24 16.29
CA ALA A 177 12.64 -1.09 17.40
C ALA A 177 13.36 -2.45 17.38
N ALA A 178 13.48 -3.07 16.20
CA ALA A 178 14.24 -4.31 16.05
C ALA A 178 15.72 -4.13 16.39
N GLU A 179 16.35 -3.01 16.02
CA GLU A 179 17.75 -2.72 16.40
C GLU A 179 17.94 -2.68 17.91
N GLN A 180 17.06 -2.00 18.63
CA GLN A 180 17.12 -1.92 20.08
C GLN A 180 16.91 -3.30 20.73
N LEU A 181 15.88 -4.04 20.31
CA LEU A 181 15.58 -5.37 20.86
C LEU A 181 16.69 -6.39 20.55
N THR A 182 17.29 -6.32 19.36
CA THR A 182 18.44 -7.15 19.00
C THR A 182 19.66 -6.80 19.86
N ALA A 183 19.90 -5.53 20.18
CA ALA A 183 20.97 -5.12 21.10
C ALA A 183 20.75 -5.65 22.53
N GLU A 184 19.49 -5.89 22.91
CA GLU A 184 19.10 -6.55 24.16
C GLU A 184 19.13 -8.11 24.07
N GLY A 185 19.59 -8.66 22.94
CA GLY A 185 19.77 -10.10 22.73
C GLY A 185 18.52 -10.84 22.24
N LYS A 186 17.48 -10.13 21.77
CA LYS A 186 16.27 -10.74 21.20
C LYS A 186 16.44 -11.09 19.73
N LYS A 187 15.81 -12.19 19.30
CA LYS A 187 15.76 -12.58 17.88
C LYS A 187 14.54 -11.95 17.21
N VAL A 188 14.75 -10.80 16.56
CA VAL A 188 13.66 -10.02 15.95
C VAL A 188 13.76 -10.03 14.44
N ARG A 189 12.64 -10.35 13.78
CA ARG A 189 12.44 -10.20 12.34
C ARG A 189 11.59 -8.97 12.05
N VAL A 190 11.89 -8.25 10.97
CA VAL A 190 11.07 -7.18 10.41
C VAL A 190 10.57 -7.59 9.03
N VAL A 191 9.25 -7.59 8.88
CA VAL A 191 8.56 -7.82 7.61
C VAL A 191 8.00 -6.48 7.11
N SER A 192 8.42 -6.06 5.93
CA SER A 192 7.73 -4.99 5.19
C SER A 192 6.57 -5.63 4.44
N MET A 193 5.35 -5.11 4.61
CA MET A 193 4.12 -5.62 4.00
C MET A 193 3.43 -4.55 3.13
N PRO A 194 4.08 -4.08 2.04
CA PRO A 194 3.53 -3.00 1.22
C PRO A 194 2.17 -3.34 0.59
N SER A 195 1.88 -4.61 0.30
CA SER A 195 0.58 -5.04 -0.23
C SER A 195 0.15 -6.41 0.32
N THR A 196 -0.84 -6.36 1.20
CA THR A 196 -1.45 -7.56 1.81
C THR A 196 -2.10 -8.46 0.77
N ASP A 197 -2.77 -7.87 -0.23
CA ASP A 197 -3.44 -8.62 -1.30
C ASP A 197 -2.46 -9.33 -2.24
N ALA A 198 -1.28 -8.74 -2.51
CA ALA A 198 -0.22 -9.40 -3.25
C ALA A 198 0.45 -10.51 -2.41
N PHE A 199 0.64 -10.28 -1.11
CA PHE A 199 1.17 -11.29 -0.18
C PHE A 199 0.26 -12.50 -0.03
N ASP A 200 -1.04 -12.29 0.13
CA ASP A 200 -2.01 -13.37 0.30
C ASP A 200 -2.11 -14.29 -0.93
N LYS A 201 -1.80 -13.75 -2.13
CA LYS A 201 -1.78 -14.49 -3.39
C LYS A 201 -0.53 -15.36 -3.57
N GLN A 202 0.50 -15.19 -2.73
CA GLN A 202 1.68 -16.03 -2.77
C GLN A 202 1.36 -17.45 -2.31
N ASP A 203 2.16 -18.42 -2.76
CA ASP A 203 2.01 -19.80 -2.32
C ASP A 203 2.20 -19.94 -0.80
N ALA A 204 1.71 -21.05 -0.25
CA ALA A 204 1.75 -21.29 1.19
C ALA A 204 3.18 -21.39 1.73
N ALA A 205 4.14 -21.88 0.94
CA ALA A 205 5.52 -22.04 1.36
C ALA A 205 6.20 -20.67 1.52
N TYR A 206 5.96 -19.73 0.61
CA TYR A 206 6.46 -18.37 0.73
C TYR A 206 5.86 -17.63 1.93
N ARG A 207 4.52 -17.71 2.10
CA ARG A 207 3.86 -17.08 3.24
C ARG A 207 4.36 -17.62 4.58
N GLU A 208 4.58 -18.94 4.68
CA GLU A 208 5.17 -19.58 5.85
C GLU A 208 6.63 -19.16 6.07
N ALA A 209 7.42 -19.01 5.00
CA ALA A 209 8.80 -18.54 5.11
C ALA A 209 8.90 -17.12 5.67
N VAL A 210 7.97 -16.23 5.30
CA VAL A 210 7.93 -14.84 5.77
C VAL A 210 7.32 -14.73 7.17
N LEU A 211 6.16 -15.37 7.40
CA LEU A 211 5.42 -15.36 8.67
C LEU A 211 5.20 -16.79 9.21
N PRO A 212 6.26 -17.44 9.76
CA PRO A 212 6.17 -18.81 10.28
C PRO A 212 5.03 -18.97 11.29
N SER A 213 4.14 -19.92 11.03
CA SER A 213 2.95 -20.20 11.83
C SER A 213 3.27 -20.55 13.29
N ASP A 214 4.48 -21.05 13.54
CA ASP A 214 4.99 -21.43 14.85
C ASP A 214 5.70 -20.27 15.60
N VAL A 215 5.64 -19.04 15.08
CA VAL A 215 6.04 -17.80 15.74
C VAL A 215 4.80 -16.92 15.93
N THR A 216 4.16 -17.03 17.09
CA THR A 216 2.91 -16.32 17.42
C THR A 216 3.13 -14.93 18.01
N ALA A 217 4.32 -14.65 18.55
CA ALA A 217 4.68 -13.31 19.00
C ALA A 217 4.89 -12.39 17.79
N ARG A 218 3.82 -11.67 17.43
CA ARG A 218 3.78 -10.77 16.28
C ARG A 218 3.25 -9.40 16.72
N ILE A 219 3.87 -8.34 16.22
CA ILE A 219 3.42 -6.96 16.42
C ILE A 219 3.19 -6.32 15.07
N ALA A 220 1.98 -5.83 14.82
CA ALA A 220 1.67 -5.01 13.67
C ALA A 220 1.89 -3.53 13.97
N ILE A 221 2.52 -2.81 13.03
CA ILE A 221 2.87 -1.41 13.18
C ILE A 221 2.41 -0.66 11.92
N GLU A 222 1.27 0.03 12.04
CA GLU A 222 0.69 0.84 10.99
C GLU A 222 -0.09 2.01 11.63
N ALA A 223 0.10 3.21 11.12
CA ALA A 223 -0.71 4.38 11.46
C ALA A 223 -2.09 4.28 10.78
N GLY A 224 -2.92 3.37 11.30
CA GLY A 224 -4.27 3.08 10.82
C GLY A 224 -5.06 2.27 11.84
N ILE A 225 -6.24 1.80 11.45
CA ILE A 225 -7.12 1.04 12.34
C ILE A 225 -6.53 -0.33 12.72
N ALA A 226 -6.51 -0.64 14.01
CA ALA A 226 -5.85 -1.84 14.55
C ALA A 226 -6.53 -3.15 14.11
N ASP A 227 -7.86 -3.21 14.07
CA ASP A 227 -8.62 -4.45 13.86
C ASP A 227 -8.30 -5.18 12.56
N PHE A 228 -7.81 -4.49 11.53
CA PHE A 228 -7.38 -5.12 10.28
C PHE A 228 -6.24 -6.14 10.51
N TRP A 229 -5.39 -5.90 11.50
CA TRP A 229 -4.15 -6.62 11.69
C TRP A 229 -4.30 -7.99 12.37
N TYR A 230 -5.43 -8.28 13.01
CA TYR A 230 -5.71 -9.60 13.60
C TYR A 230 -5.51 -10.75 12.62
N LYS A 231 -5.73 -10.50 11.32
CA LYS A 231 -5.46 -11.47 10.25
C LYS A 231 -4.01 -11.98 10.22
N TYR A 232 -3.04 -11.13 10.53
CA TYR A 232 -1.61 -11.43 10.43
C TYR A 232 -0.96 -11.68 11.78
N VAL A 233 -1.46 -11.07 12.86
CA VAL A 233 -0.90 -11.23 14.21
C VAL A 233 -1.58 -12.32 15.04
N GLY A 234 -2.78 -12.77 14.64
CA GLY A 234 -3.56 -13.75 15.39
C GLY A 234 -4.15 -13.18 16.69
N PHE A 235 -4.64 -14.05 17.58
CA PHE A 235 -5.23 -13.64 18.86
C PHE A 235 -4.18 -13.35 19.96
N ASP A 236 -2.98 -13.92 19.84
CA ASP A 236 -1.88 -13.76 20.80
C ASP A 236 -0.93 -12.60 20.43
N GLY A 237 -1.03 -12.10 19.19
CA GLY A 237 -0.27 -10.95 18.71
C GLY A 237 -0.94 -9.61 19.04
N ARG A 238 -0.23 -8.51 18.80
CA ARG A 238 -0.68 -7.14 19.10
C ARG A 238 -0.53 -6.18 17.93
#